data_AF-A0AAX3SWA6-F1
#
_entry.id   AF-A0AAX3SWA6-F1
#
_cell.length_a   1.000
_cell.length_b   1.000
_cell.length_c   1.000
_cell.angle_alpha   90.00
_cell.angle_beta   90.00
_cell.angle_gamma   90.00
#
_symmetry.space_group_name_H-M   'P 1'
#
loop_
_entity.id
_entity.type
_entity.pdbx_description
1 polymer ?
#
loop_
_entity_poly.entity_id
_entity_poly.type
_entity_poly.pdbx_seq_one_letter_code
_entity_poly.pdbx_strand_id
1 'polypeptide(L)' 'MKTLQDLIKDLTGITVEQDKISDYLENEALDLRGANLQGAKLQRSN' A
#
# COMPACT_ATOMS: atom_id res chain seq x y z
N MET A 1 4.04 -0.48 13.66
CA MET A 1 3.87 -1.15 12.35
C MET A 1 4.43 -0.22 11.30
N LYS A 2 5.10 -0.74 10.27
CA LYS A 2 5.54 0.08 9.14
C LYS A 2 4.33 0.57 8.34
N THR A 3 4.37 1.80 7.87
CA THR A 3 3.37 2.39 6.96
C THR A 3 3.66 1.98 5.51
N LEU A 4 2.71 2.20 4.60
CA LEU A 4 2.94 2.01 3.17
C LEU A 4 4.06 2.94 2.65
N GLN A 5 4.18 4.15 3.19
CA GLN A 5 5.30 5.07 2.90
C GLN A 5 6.65 4.47 3.31
N ASP A 6 6.72 3.89 4.52
CA ASP A 6 7.95 3.25 5.00
C ASP A 6 8.36 2.10 4.08
N LEU A 7 7.39 1.28 3.64
CA LEU A 7 7.64 0.18 2.71
C LEU A 7 8.15 0.68 1.35
N ILE A 8 7.51 1.70 0.76
CA ILE A 8 7.93 2.29 -0.52
C ILE A 8 9.36 2.82 -0.41
N LYS A 9 9.68 3.52 0.68
CA LYS A 9 11.02 4.06 0.92
C LYS A 9 12.06 2.97 1.09
N ASP A 10 11.75 1.92 1.85
CA ASP A 10 12.66 0.79 2.07
C ASP A 10 12.96 0.03 0.77
N LEU A 11 11.96 -0.12 -0.11
CA LEU A 11 12.07 -0.88 -1.36
C LEU A 11 12.70 -0.09 -2.50
N THR A 12 12.44 1.22 -2.57
CA THR A 12 12.77 2.04 -3.74
C THR A 12 13.71 3.20 -3.44
N GLY A 13 13.90 3.55 -2.17
CA GLY A 13 14.58 4.78 -1.74
C GLY A 13 13.74 6.05 -1.92
N ILE A 14 12.53 5.93 -2.49
CA ILE A 14 11.66 7.07 -2.81
C ILE A 14 10.81 7.43 -1.60
N THR A 15 10.74 8.71 -1.27
CA THR A 15 9.77 9.24 -0.31
C THR A 15 8.57 9.79 -1.07
N VAL A 16 7.37 9.39 -0.67
CA VAL A 16 6.10 9.81 -1.30
C VAL A 16 5.22 10.50 -0.28
N GLU A 17 4.53 11.55 -0.71
CA GLU A 17 3.58 12.30 0.11
C GLU A 17 2.32 11.46 0.36
N GLN A 18 1.70 11.66 1.52
CA GLN A 18 0.53 10.87 1.94
C GLN A 18 -0.66 11.11 1.00
N ASP A 19 -0.85 12.34 0.56
CA ASP A 19 -1.96 12.72 -0.34
C ASP A 19 -1.87 11.98 -1.68
N LYS A 20 -0.66 11.80 -2.22
CA LYS A 20 -0.45 11.01 -3.46
C LYS A 20 -0.75 9.53 -3.29
N ILE A 21 -0.53 8.98 -2.10
CA ILE A 21 -0.92 7.59 -1.80
C ILE A 21 -2.43 7.50 -1.71
N SER A 22 -3.08 8.46 -1.05
CA SER A 22 -4.54 8.52 -0.95
C SER A 22 -5.18 8.62 -2.33
N ASP A 23 -4.68 9.50 -3.21
CA ASP A 23 -5.15 9.64 -4.59
C ASP A 23 -5.02 8.33 -5.38
N TYR A 24 -3.90 7.63 -5.23
CA TYR A 24 -3.67 6.33 -5.89
C TYR A 24 -4.61 5.24 -5.35
N LEU A 25 -4.81 5.17 -4.03
CA LEU A 25 -5.68 4.18 -3.38
C LEU A 25 -7.18 4.48 -3.55
N GLU A 26 -7.55 5.74 -3.76
CA GLU A 26 -8.93 6.16 -4.01
C GLU A 26 -9.36 5.80 -5.44
N ASN A 27 -8.45 5.91 -6.41
CA ASN A 27 -8.73 5.66 -7.83
C ASN A 27 -8.40 4.24 -8.28
N GLU A 28 -7.43 3.56 -7.65
CA GLU A 28 -7.12 2.16 -7.93
C GLU A 28 -7.50 1.30 -6.73
N ALA A 29 -8.53 0.47 -6.90
CA ALA A 29 -8.71 -0.67 -6.01
C ALA A 29 -7.42 -1.48 -6.06
N LEU A 30 -6.70 -1.56 -4.93
CA LEU A 30 -5.42 -2.25 -4.82
C LEU A 30 -5.49 -3.61 -5.52
N ASP A 31 -4.89 -3.71 -6.70
CA ASP A 31 -4.99 -4.90 -7.53
C ASP A 31 -4.07 -5.98 -6.98
N LEU A 32 -4.64 -6.82 -6.12
CA LEU A 32 -3.94 -7.94 -5.50
C LEU A 32 -4.01 -9.23 -6.35
N ARG A 33 -4.43 -9.16 -7.61
CA ARG A 33 -4.50 -10.35 -8.48
C ARG A 33 -3.10 -10.98 -8.61
N GLY A 34 -2.97 -12.23 -8.16
CA GLY A 34 -1.71 -12.98 -8.21
C GLY A 34 -0.77 -12.78 -7.03
N ALA A 35 -1.09 -11.92 -6.06
CA ALA A 35 -0.29 -11.80 -4.84
C ALA A 35 -0.48 -13.02 -3.91
N ASN A 36 0.61 -13.53 -3.33
CA ASN A 36 0.52 -14.52 -2.26
C ASN A 36 0.16 -13.82 -0.94
N LEU A 37 -1.13 -13.84 -0.58
CA LEU A 37 -1.66 -13.18 0.62
C LEU A 37 -1.80 -14.12 1.81
N GLN A 38 -1.20 -15.32 1.77
CA GLN A 38 -1.37 -16.30 2.84
C GLN A 38 -0.82 -15.76 4.17
N GLY A 39 -1.70 -15.61 5.16
CA GLY A 39 -1.36 -15.03 6.47
C GLY A 39 -1.38 -13.49 6.54
N ALA A 40 -1.71 -12.80 5.45
CA ALA A 40 -1.86 -11.34 5.48
C ALA A 40 -3.11 -10.95 6.27
N LYS A 41 -2.95 -10.11 7.30
CA LYS A 41 -4.07 -9.50 8.04
C LYS A 41 -4.63 -8.31 7.26
N LEU A 42 -5.39 -8.61 6.20
CA LEU A 42 -6.09 -7.60 5.42
C LEU A 42 -7.40 -7.26 6.11
N GLN A 43 -7.43 -6.11 6.77
CA GLN A 43 -8.65 -5.56 7.36
C GLN A 43 -9.39 -4.83 6.25
N ARG A 44 -10.67 -5.13 6.05
CA ARG A 44 -11.50 -4.37 5.14
C ARG A 44 -11.72 -2.99 5.77
N SER A 45 -11.11 -1.96 5.21
CA SER A 45 -11.45 -0.57 5.55
C SER A 45 -12.83 -0.29 4.96
N ASN A 46 -13.76 0.17 5.81
CA ASN A 46 -15.09 0.67 5.42
C ASN A 46 -14.97 2.11 4.93
#